data_AF-A0A962YU99-F1
#
_entry.id   AF-A0A962YU99-F1
#
_cell.length_a   1.000
_cell.length_b   1.000
_cell.length_c   1.000
_cell.angle_alpha   90.00
_cell.angle_beta   90.00
_cell.angle_gamma   90.00
#
_symmetry.space_group_name_H-M   'P 1'
#
loop_
_entity.id
_entity.type
_entity.pdbx_description
1 polymer ?
#
loop_
_entity_poly.entity_id
_entity_poly.type
_entity_poly.pdbx_seq_one_letter_code
_entity_poly.pdbx_strand_id
1 'polypeptide(L)'
;MSTYQPGRQSREYHRLSRRERSKVIREVNRRFREETGIKRQLERAGPRDRELRHTWLRIRDTVMDEREKKQIEEDLEFQHEMFLYDLIDVVVSDMESEGWTQGAKLLEIWSSRPPAIAPRYSAAVTDVVTMDWVLGFSRAKEIFDKLVEERIWTNDASRERLAKIVKSKAAGASLGDLSLPVTQVDPSWINSRSCTSGLNVDALTAALGAFVFQVAVAGTVTARAGAAATVSIDEVGVYVKDSFDFNGTQFLGFWGHRDTPVSNATFREWRTKFKQGGDFQVFSDIKRIKLKIPDRVTVSV
;
A
#
# COMPACT_ATOMS: atom_id res chain seq x y z
N MET A 1 36.31 7.23 -41.76
CA MET A 1 35.90 6.52 -40.53
C MET A 1 37.00 6.68 -39.49
N SER A 2 36.65 6.95 -38.23
CA SER A 2 37.62 7.13 -37.14
C SER A 2 38.42 5.84 -36.90
N THR A 3 39.72 5.97 -36.62
CA THR A 3 40.56 4.81 -36.27
C THR A 3 40.07 4.22 -34.96
N TYR A 4 39.93 2.89 -34.87
CA TYR A 4 39.55 2.21 -33.64
C TYR A 4 40.50 2.61 -32.50
N GLN A 5 39.93 3.03 -31.36
CA GLN A 5 40.68 3.31 -30.14
C GLN A 5 40.18 2.40 -29.00
N PRO A 6 41.05 1.60 -28.39
CA PRO A 6 40.67 0.74 -27.27
C PRO A 6 40.11 1.53 -26.08
N GLY A 7 38.86 1.23 -25.72
CA GLY A 7 38.16 1.81 -24.57
C GLY A 7 38.11 0.89 -23.35
N ARG A 8 37.16 1.19 -22.44
CA ARG A 8 36.90 0.39 -21.23
C ARG A 8 36.56 -1.06 -21.57
N GLN A 9 35.70 -1.29 -22.54
CA GLN A 9 35.25 -2.62 -22.98
C GLN A 9 36.41 -3.50 -23.45
N SER A 10 37.40 -2.90 -24.14
CA SER A 10 38.63 -3.61 -24.52
C SER A 10 39.43 -4.08 -23.30
N ARG A 11 39.55 -3.24 -22.26
CA ARG A 11 40.28 -3.59 -21.03
C ARG A 11 39.56 -4.73 -20.28
N GLU A 12 38.24 -4.65 -20.14
CA GLU A 12 37.43 -5.70 -19.52
C GLU A 12 37.54 -7.03 -20.26
N TYR A 13 37.49 -7.00 -21.60
CA TYR A 13 37.67 -8.20 -22.41
C TYR A 13 38.99 -8.92 -22.11
N HIS A 14 40.08 -8.19 -21.87
CA HIS A 14 41.37 -8.79 -21.55
C HIS A 14 41.47 -9.36 -20.12
N ARG A 15 40.60 -8.92 -19.21
CA ARG A 15 40.48 -9.44 -17.83
C ARG A 15 39.71 -10.75 -17.75
N LEU A 16 38.82 -11.01 -18.72
CA LEU A 16 38.03 -12.24 -18.78
C LEU A 16 38.91 -13.50 -18.76
N SER A 17 38.38 -14.58 -18.16
CA SER A 17 39.02 -15.89 -18.23
C SER A 17 39.13 -16.39 -19.68
N ARG A 18 39.98 -17.40 -19.93
CA ARG A 18 40.10 -18.01 -21.27
C ARG A 18 38.74 -18.50 -21.78
N ARG A 19 37.95 -19.15 -20.92
CA ARG A 19 36.63 -19.71 -21.25
C ARG A 19 35.63 -18.62 -21.65
N GLU A 20 35.60 -17.52 -20.91
CA GLU A 20 34.69 -16.39 -21.20
C GLU A 20 35.08 -15.64 -22.47
N ARG A 21 36.39 -15.39 -22.67
CA ARG A 21 36.89 -14.82 -23.93
C ARG A 21 36.48 -15.67 -25.13
N SER A 22 36.54 -17.00 -25.04
CA SER A 22 36.09 -17.87 -26.11
C SER A 22 34.60 -17.71 -26.41
N LYS A 23 33.75 -17.46 -25.42
CA LYS A 23 32.31 -17.16 -25.63
C LYS A 23 32.14 -15.84 -26.38
N VAL A 24 32.82 -14.78 -25.93
CA VAL A 24 32.78 -13.45 -26.58
C VAL A 24 33.28 -13.55 -28.02
N ILE A 25 34.43 -14.20 -28.26
CA ILE A 25 34.98 -14.37 -29.61
C ILE A 25 33.98 -15.08 -30.54
N ARG A 26 33.29 -16.13 -30.06
CA ARG A 26 32.28 -16.82 -30.87
C ARG A 26 31.16 -15.88 -31.29
N GLU A 27 30.65 -15.09 -30.36
CA GLU A 27 29.58 -14.12 -30.62
C GLU A 27 30.03 -12.99 -31.54
N VAL A 28 31.23 -12.44 -31.33
CA VAL A 28 31.80 -11.40 -32.19
C VAL A 28 32.02 -11.92 -33.60
N ASN A 29 32.55 -13.15 -33.75
CA ASN A 29 32.72 -13.76 -35.07
C ASN A 29 31.39 -14.01 -35.78
N ARG A 30 30.33 -14.37 -35.03
CA ARG A 30 28.99 -14.53 -35.58
C ARG A 30 28.48 -13.20 -36.14
N ARG A 31 28.45 -12.14 -35.30
CA ARG A 31 27.99 -10.80 -35.70
C ARG A 31 28.85 -10.20 -36.83
N PHE A 32 30.17 -10.35 -36.76
CA PHE A 32 31.07 -9.89 -37.82
C PHE A 32 30.76 -10.52 -39.18
N ARG A 33 30.46 -11.83 -39.22
CA ARG A 33 30.07 -12.53 -40.45
C ARG A 33 28.72 -12.06 -40.96
N GLU A 34 27.76 -11.79 -40.08
CA GLU A 34 26.45 -11.25 -40.42
C GLU A 34 26.54 -9.83 -40.98
N GLU A 35 27.37 -8.97 -40.39
CA GLU A 35 27.52 -7.56 -40.78
C GLU A 35 28.36 -7.40 -42.07
N THR A 36 29.41 -8.22 -42.25
CA THR A 36 30.37 -8.02 -43.35
C THR A 36 30.29 -9.05 -44.47
N GLY A 37 29.60 -10.18 -44.25
CA GLY A 37 29.62 -11.34 -45.14
C GLY A 37 30.95 -12.10 -45.19
N ILE A 38 32.00 -11.64 -44.51
CA ILE A 38 33.35 -12.23 -44.56
C ILE A 38 33.44 -13.47 -43.67
N LYS A 39 33.60 -14.64 -44.29
CA LYS A 39 33.72 -15.93 -43.57
C LYS A 39 35.16 -16.43 -43.42
N ARG A 40 36.09 -15.90 -44.23
CA ARG A 40 37.52 -16.24 -44.19
C ARG A 40 38.21 -15.66 -42.96
N GLN A 41 39.36 -16.21 -42.59
CA GLN A 41 40.21 -15.63 -41.55
C GLN A 41 40.80 -14.30 -42.05
N LEU A 42 40.83 -13.29 -41.18
CA LEU A 42 41.46 -12.00 -41.46
C LEU A 42 42.98 -12.12 -41.30
N GLU A 43 43.72 -11.43 -42.16
CA GLU A 43 45.17 -11.27 -42.04
C GLU A 43 45.50 -10.58 -40.71
N ARG A 44 46.49 -11.12 -39.98
CA ARG A 44 46.86 -10.61 -38.64
C ARG A 44 47.51 -9.23 -38.67
N ALA A 45 48.15 -8.88 -39.77
CA ALA A 45 48.88 -7.63 -39.97
C ALA A 45 48.70 -7.13 -41.40
N GLY A 46 49.19 -5.91 -41.69
CA GLY A 46 49.10 -5.31 -43.03
C GLY A 46 47.82 -4.49 -43.27
N PRO A 47 47.80 -3.70 -44.35
CA PRO A 47 46.75 -2.72 -44.62
C PRO A 47 45.44 -3.35 -45.13
N ARG A 48 45.53 -4.51 -45.79
CA ARG A 48 44.42 -5.16 -46.52
C ARG A 48 43.17 -5.38 -45.66
N ASP A 49 43.34 -5.99 -44.50
CA ASP A 49 42.24 -6.31 -43.58
C ASP A 49 42.19 -5.34 -42.38
N ARG A 50 42.90 -4.21 -42.42
CA ARG A 50 43.01 -3.29 -41.28
C ARG A 50 41.65 -2.81 -40.79
N GLU A 51 40.79 -2.36 -41.70
CA GLU A 51 39.47 -1.88 -41.34
C GLU A 51 38.55 -3.02 -40.90
N LEU A 52 38.64 -4.20 -41.53
CA LEU A 52 37.89 -5.39 -41.08
C LEU A 52 38.27 -5.79 -39.65
N ARG A 53 39.56 -5.71 -39.28
CA ARG A 53 39.99 -5.90 -37.88
C ARG A 53 39.43 -4.83 -36.96
N HIS A 54 39.41 -3.56 -37.37
CA HIS A 54 38.79 -2.50 -36.58
C HIS A 54 37.28 -2.70 -36.41
N THR A 55 36.56 -3.11 -37.44
CA THR A 55 35.14 -3.49 -37.36
C THR A 55 34.95 -4.63 -36.37
N TRP A 56 35.77 -5.67 -36.44
CA TRP A 56 35.74 -6.78 -35.48
C TRP A 56 35.96 -6.30 -34.03
N LEU A 57 36.91 -5.39 -33.81
CA LEU A 57 37.19 -4.81 -32.49
C LEU A 57 36.03 -3.93 -31.97
N ARG A 58 35.36 -3.18 -32.85
CA ARG A 58 34.15 -2.42 -32.51
C ARG A 58 33.00 -3.34 -32.10
N ILE A 59 32.74 -4.40 -32.88
CA ILE A 59 31.72 -5.41 -32.55
C ILE A 59 32.03 -6.08 -31.21
N ARG A 60 33.31 -6.40 -30.95
CA ARG A 60 33.72 -6.94 -29.64
C ARG A 60 33.38 -6.00 -28.51
N ASP A 61 33.68 -4.72 -28.66
CA ASP A 61 33.40 -3.73 -27.62
C ASP A 61 31.87 -3.59 -27.40
N THR A 62 31.05 -3.65 -28.45
CA THR A 62 29.58 -3.72 -28.34
C THR A 62 29.11 -4.98 -27.59
N VAL A 63 29.63 -6.16 -27.92
CA VAL A 63 29.27 -7.42 -27.24
C VAL A 63 29.66 -7.39 -25.75
N MET A 64 30.78 -6.76 -25.42
CA MET A 64 31.21 -6.57 -24.03
C MET A 64 30.28 -5.62 -23.27
N ASP A 65 29.86 -4.52 -23.90
CA ASP A 65 28.92 -3.55 -23.31
C ASP A 65 27.56 -4.19 -23.01
N GLU A 66 27.02 -4.95 -23.96
CA GLU A 66 25.77 -5.70 -23.78
C GLU A 66 25.88 -6.79 -22.69
N ARG A 67 27.02 -7.49 -22.62
CA ARG A 67 27.27 -8.46 -21.54
C ARG A 67 27.27 -7.80 -20.17
N GLU A 68 27.91 -6.63 -20.05
CA GLU A 68 27.93 -5.87 -18.80
C GLU A 68 26.53 -5.42 -18.39
N LYS A 69 25.75 -4.84 -19.32
CA LYS A 69 24.35 -4.45 -19.07
C LYS A 69 23.50 -5.61 -18.59
N LYS A 70 23.62 -6.77 -19.27
CA LYS A 70 22.89 -7.98 -18.88
C LYS A 70 23.27 -8.44 -17.47
N GLN A 71 24.55 -8.40 -17.13
CA GLN A 71 25.00 -8.76 -15.79
C GLN A 71 24.45 -7.81 -14.72
N ILE A 72 24.43 -6.51 -14.99
CA ILE A 72 23.83 -5.51 -14.08
C ILE A 72 22.32 -5.77 -13.91
N GLU A 73 21.61 -6.06 -15.00
CA GLU A 73 20.18 -6.39 -14.96
C GLU A 73 19.91 -7.65 -14.13
N GLU A 74 20.66 -8.73 -14.36
CA GLU A 74 20.59 -9.97 -13.57
C GLU A 74 20.89 -9.73 -12.08
N ASP A 75 21.89 -8.89 -11.77
CA ASP A 75 22.24 -8.54 -10.39
C ASP A 75 21.13 -7.71 -9.72
N LEU A 76 20.50 -6.78 -10.44
CA LEU A 76 19.38 -5.97 -9.95
C LEU A 76 18.13 -6.81 -9.73
N GLU A 77 17.81 -7.72 -10.65
CA GLU A 77 16.72 -8.69 -10.50
C GLU A 77 16.94 -9.58 -9.27
N PHE A 78 18.16 -10.08 -9.08
CA PHE A 78 18.51 -10.89 -7.91
C PHE A 78 18.38 -10.10 -6.60
N GLN A 79 18.83 -8.84 -6.58
CA GLN A 79 18.68 -7.97 -5.40
C GLN A 79 17.21 -7.68 -5.08
N HIS A 80 16.39 -7.39 -6.10
CA HIS A 80 14.95 -7.20 -5.94
C HIS A 80 14.28 -8.47 -5.43
N GLU A 81 14.68 -9.62 -5.97
CA GLU A 81 14.15 -10.90 -5.55
C GLU A 81 14.45 -11.19 -4.07
N MET A 82 15.68 -10.96 -3.63
CA MET A 82 16.07 -11.08 -2.22
C MET A 82 15.26 -10.13 -1.35
N PHE A 83 15.11 -8.87 -1.77
CA PHE A 83 14.33 -7.89 -1.02
C PHE A 83 12.87 -8.32 -0.84
N LEU A 84 12.25 -8.97 -1.82
CA LEU A 84 10.91 -9.51 -1.66
C LEU A 84 10.83 -10.60 -0.58
N TYR A 85 11.88 -11.40 -0.34
CA TYR A 85 11.85 -12.37 0.78
C TYR A 85 11.86 -11.68 2.15
N ASP A 86 12.61 -10.59 2.26
CA ASP A 86 12.80 -9.88 3.54
C ASP A 86 11.81 -8.71 3.72
N LEU A 87 10.95 -8.42 2.73
CA LEU A 87 10.12 -7.21 2.67
C LEU A 87 9.32 -6.98 3.96
N ILE A 88 8.62 -8.01 4.43
CA ILE A 88 7.77 -7.89 5.62
C ILE A 88 8.63 -7.65 6.85
N ASP A 89 9.66 -8.46 7.06
CA ASP A 89 10.53 -8.37 8.23
C ASP A 89 11.25 -7.02 8.30
N VAL A 90 11.71 -6.50 7.15
CA VAL A 90 12.34 -5.19 7.05
C VAL A 90 11.35 -4.08 7.42
N VAL A 91 10.17 -4.05 6.80
CA VAL A 91 9.20 -2.98 7.05
C VAL A 91 8.67 -3.05 8.49
N VAL A 92 8.39 -4.25 9.01
CA VAL A 92 7.98 -4.45 10.40
C VAL A 92 9.07 -3.98 11.36
N SER A 93 10.32 -4.40 11.17
CA SER A 93 11.45 -4.00 12.02
C SER A 93 11.65 -2.48 12.03
N ASP A 94 11.54 -1.82 10.88
CA ASP A 94 11.64 -0.37 10.80
C ASP A 94 10.49 0.31 11.56
N MET A 95 9.25 -0.14 11.36
CA MET A 95 8.08 0.35 12.09
C MET A 95 8.23 0.17 13.60
N GLU A 96 8.72 -0.98 14.05
CA GLU A 96 8.97 -1.24 15.48
C GLU A 96 10.05 -0.32 16.06
N SER A 97 11.14 -0.07 15.30
CA SER A 97 12.21 0.83 15.73
C SER A 97 11.76 2.28 15.91
N GLU A 98 10.77 2.71 15.13
CA GLU A 98 10.11 4.02 15.21
C GLU A 98 8.97 4.05 16.25
N GLY A 99 8.66 2.92 16.89
CA GLY A 99 7.56 2.78 17.84
C GLY A 99 6.17 2.71 17.20
N TRP A 100 6.07 2.49 15.89
CA TRP A 100 4.82 2.42 15.12
C TRP A 100 4.15 1.05 15.25
N THR A 101 3.93 0.63 16.49
CA THR A 101 3.51 -0.73 16.87
C THR A 101 2.22 -1.19 16.20
N GLN A 102 1.24 -0.30 16.03
CA GLN A 102 -0.04 -0.61 15.39
C GLN A 102 0.15 -0.93 13.90
N GLY A 103 0.96 -0.13 13.18
CA GLY A 103 1.26 -0.37 11.77
C GLY A 103 1.98 -1.70 11.57
N ALA A 104 2.99 -1.99 12.40
CA ALA A 104 3.73 -3.24 12.38
C ALA A 104 2.78 -4.45 12.54
N LYS A 105 1.94 -4.44 13.59
CA LYS A 105 0.96 -5.51 13.84
C LYS A 105 -0.04 -5.69 12.71
N LEU A 106 -0.54 -4.61 12.11
CA LEU A 106 -1.46 -4.71 10.98
C LEU A 106 -0.76 -5.34 9.76
N LEU A 107 0.51 -5.01 9.52
CA LEU A 107 1.30 -5.60 8.44
C LEU A 107 1.59 -7.10 8.66
N GLU A 108 1.90 -7.50 9.90
CA GLU A 108 2.03 -8.91 10.28
C GLU A 108 0.72 -9.67 10.06
N ILE A 109 -0.41 -9.09 10.48
CA ILE A 109 -1.73 -9.71 10.24
C ILE A 109 -1.98 -9.84 8.73
N TRP A 110 -1.72 -8.80 7.95
CA TRP A 110 -1.91 -8.83 6.49
C TRP A 110 -1.08 -9.93 5.85
N SER A 111 0.22 -9.99 6.16
CA SER A 111 1.17 -10.96 5.58
C SER A 111 0.93 -12.39 6.07
N SER A 112 0.36 -12.58 7.25
CA SER A 112 0.03 -13.92 7.76
C SER A 112 -1.18 -14.56 7.08
N ARG A 113 -2.04 -13.76 6.43
CA ARG A 113 -3.34 -14.21 5.90
C ARG A 113 -3.27 -14.71 4.46
N PRO A 114 -4.18 -15.63 4.07
CA PRO A 114 -4.39 -15.96 2.67
C PRO A 114 -4.75 -14.71 1.84
N PRO A 115 -4.48 -14.70 0.52
CA PRO A 115 -4.77 -13.55 -0.32
C PRO A 115 -6.27 -13.22 -0.31
N ALA A 116 -6.55 -11.98 0.01
CA ALA A 116 -7.86 -11.35 -0.06
C ALA A 116 -7.63 -9.95 -0.65
N ILE A 117 -8.50 -9.52 -1.55
CA ILE A 117 -8.32 -8.28 -2.31
C ILE A 117 -9.58 -7.45 -2.17
N ALA A 118 -9.44 -6.20 -1.72
CA ALA A 118 -10.54 -5.25 -1.64
C ALA A 118 -11.34 -5.19 -2.97
N PRO A 119 -12.69 -5.18 -2.95
CA PRO A 119 -13.56 -5.08 -1.77
C PRO A 119 -13.90 -6.44 -1.11
N ARG A 120 -13.31 -7.55 -1.56
CA ARG A 120 -13.48 -8.88 -0.95
C ARG A 120 -12.42 -9.08 0.14
N TYR A 121 -12.67 -8.43 1.27
CA TYR A 121 -11.80 -8.47 2.44
C TYR A 121 -11.75 -9.85 3.13
N SER A 122 -10.64 -10.12 3.79
CA SER A 122 -10.54 -11.12 4.86
C SER A 122 -11.25 -10.63 6.14
N ALA A 123 -11.18 -11.40 7.23
CA ALA A 123 -11.84 -11.04 8.49
C ALA A 123 -11.40 -9.64 8.98
N ALA A 124 -12.33 -8.82 9.48
CA ALA A 124 -11.97 -7.51 10.01
C ALA A 124 -11.02 -7.63 11.21
N VAL A 125 -10.15 -6.63 11.38
CA VAL A 125 -9.30 -6.46 12.56
C VAL A 125 -9.91 -5.39 13.45
N THR A 126 -10.15 -5.69 14.72
CA THR A 126 -10.95 -4.83 15.62
C THR A 126 -10.27 -4.55 16.96
N ASP A 127 -9.05 -5.01 17.15
CA ASP A 127 -8.36 -5.09 18.45
C ASP A 127 -6.93 -4.53 18.44
N VAL A 128 -6.43 -4.09 17.28
CA VAL A 128 -5.08 -3.50 17.14
C VAL A 128 -5.08 -1.99 17.36
N VAL A 129 -6.07 -1.30 16.79
CA VAL A 129 -6.23 0.16 16.90
C VAL A 129 -7.33 0.43 17.91
N THR A 130 -7.11 1.35 18.84
CA THR A 130 -8.14 1.78 19.81
C THR A 130 -8.41 3.27 19.68
N MET A 131 -9.61 3.71 20.06
CA MET A 131 -9.98 5.12 20.08
C MET A 131 -9.09 5.91 21.04
N ASP A 132 -8.70 5.35 22.17
CA ASP A 132 -7.79 6.04 23.09
C ASP A 132 -6.41 6.24 22.49
N TRP A 133 -5.90 5.27 21.72
CA TRP A 133 -4.66 5.44 20.96
C TRP A 133 -4.81 6.48 19.85
N VAL A 134 -5.86 6.38 19.03
CA VAL A 134 -6.13 7.33 17.93
C VAL A 134 -6.25 8.77 18.45
N LEU A 135 -6.96 8.97 19.57
CA LEU A 135 -7.16 10.30 20.15
C LEU A 135 -5.93 10.84 20.89
N GLY A 136 -4.86 10.04 21.00
CA GLY A 136 -3.53 10.52 21.40
C GLY A 136 -2.86 11.43 20.36
N PHE A 137 -3.33 11.40 19.11
CA PHE A 137 -2.80 12.23 18.02
C PHE A 137 -3.65 13.49 17.85
N SER A 138 -3.06 14.69 17.99
CA SER A 138 -3.80 15.96 17.96
C SER A 138 -4.69 16.11 16.72
N ARG A 139 -4.20 15.74 15.52
CA ARG A 139 -4.99 15.85 14.28
C ARG A 139 -6.28 15.02 14.30
N ALA A 140 -6.23 13.84 14.89
CA ALA A 140 -7.38 12.96 15.00
C ALA A 140 -8.31 13.44 16.13
N LYS A 141 -7.72 13.91 17.23
CA LYS A 141 -8.45 14.47 18.37
C LYS A 141 -9.24 15.72 17.99
N GLU A 142 -8.67 16.64 17.22
CA GLU A 142 -9.35 17.86 16.78
C GLU A 142 -10.59 17.55 15.94
N ILE A 143 -10.51 16.55 15.05
CA ILE A 143 -11.67 16.09 14.27
C ILE A 143 -12.74 15.48 15.17
N PHE A 144 -12.32 14.66 16.15
CA PHE A 144 -13.23 14.06 17.13
C PHE A 144 -13.89 15.12 18.02
N ASP A 145 -13.15 16.10 18.52
CA ASP A 145 -13.71 17.15 19.37
C ASP A 145 -14.72 17.97 18.56
N LYS A 146 -14.38 18.33 17.31
CA LYS A 146 -15.24 19.09 16.42
C LYS A 146 -16.52 18.32 16.03
N LEU A 147 -16.43 17.01 15.72
CA LEU A 147 -17.63 16.23 15.38
C LEU A 147 -18.60 16.10 16.57
N VAL A 148 -18.07 16.10 17.79
CA VAL A 148 -18.86 16.07 19.03
C VAL A 148 -19.47 17.43 19.32
N GLU A 149 -18.69 18.50 19.21
CA GLU A 149 -19.14 19.88 19.38
C GLU A 149 -20.26 20.24 18.41
N GLU A 150 -20.10 19.90 17.12
CA GLU A 150 -21.09 20.12 16.06
C GLU A 150 -22.33 19.22 16.19
N ARG A 151 -22.30 18.22 17.09
CA ARG A 151 -23.35 17.19 17.24
C ARG A 151 -23.76 16.60 15.90
N ILE A 152 -22.80 16.15 15.10
CA ILE A 152 -23.05 15.79 13.69
C ILE A 152 -24.12 14.71 13.53
N TRP A 153 -24.40 13.91 14.56
CA TRP A 153 -25.53 12.97 14.61
C TRP A 153 -26.93 13.61 14.51
N THR A 154 -27.05 14.94 14.57
CA THR A 154 -28.34 15.67 14.47
C THR A 154 -28.53 16.47 13.18
N ASN A 155 -27.50 16.60 12.35
CA ASN A 155 -27.53 17.38 11.11
C ASN A 155 -28.31 16.67 9.98
N ASP A 156 -28.46 17.35 8.84
CA ASP A 156 -29.28 16.85 7.71
C ASP A 156 -28.78 15.53 7.13
N ALA A 157 -27.46 15.34 7.02
CA ALA A 157 -26.89 14.07 6.55
C ALA A 157 -27.23 12.90 7.48
N SER A 158 -27.15 13.13 8.80
CA SER A 158 -27.59 12.15 9.80
C SER A 158 -29.09 11.90 9.74
N ARG A 159 -29.90 12.95 9.55
CA ARG A 159 -31.37 12.83 9.42
C ARG A 159 -31.76 11.98 8.22
N GLU A 160 -31.10 12.18 7.08
CA GLU A 160 -31.35 11.40 5.87
C GLU A 160 -31.06 9.90 6.09
N ARG A 161 -29.95 9.60 6.78
CA ARG A 161 -29.59 8.22 7.07
C ARG A 161 -30.46 7.59 8.16
N LEU A 162 -30.78 8.35 9.20
CA LEU A 162 -31.72 7.94 10.25
C LEU A 162 -33.10 7.64 9.67
N ALA A 163 -33.61 8.45 8.74
CA ALA A 163 -34.88 8.19 8.04
C ALA A 163 -34.90 6.79 7.41
N LYS A 164 -33.83 6.40 6.72
CA LYS A 164 -33.68 5.08 6.11
C LYS A 164 -33.69 3.96 7.17
N ILE A 165 -32.97 4.14 8.28
CA ILE A 165 -32.87 3.16 9.37
C ILE A 165 -34.20 3.00 10.11
N VAL A 166 -34.92 4.09 10.36
CA VAL A 166 -36.15 4.07 11.15
C VAL A 166 -37.40 3.87 10.32
N LYS A 167 -37.31 3.78 8.98
CA LYS A 167 -38.45 3.70 8.05
C LYS A 167 -39.48 2.62 8.41
N SER A 168 -39.05 1.45 8.88
CA SER A 168 -39.94 0.35 9.29
C SER A 168 -40.15 0.21 10.81
N LYS A 169 -39.52 1.07 11.63
CA LYS A 169 -39.57 0.97 13.10
C LYS A 169 -40.76 1.71 13.71
N ALA A 170 -41.62 1.02 14.46
CA ALA A 170 -42.75 1.63 15.18
C ALA A 170 -42.30 2.58 16.30
N ALA A 171 -43.21 3.44 16.78
CA ALA A 171 -42.97 4.20 18.01
C ALA A 171 -42.77 3.24 19.20
N GLY A 172 -41.85 3.58 20.10
CA GLY A 172 -41.37 2.72 21.18
C GLY A 172 -40.26 1.75 20.78
N ALA A 173 -39.96 1.57 19.49
CA ALA A 173 -38.89 0.68 19.05
C ALA A 173 -37.50 1.23 19.39
N SER A 174 -36.61 0.35 19.83
CA SER A 174 -35.20 0.68 20.04
C SER A 174 -34.50 1.02 18.73
N LEU A 175 -33.56 1.93 18.81
CA LEU A 175 -32.63 2.32 17.76
C LEU A 175 -31.21 1.96 18.22
N GLY A 176 -30.50 1.17 17.42
CA GLY A 176 -29.10 0.83 17.66
C GLY A 176 -28.84 0.01 18.94
N ASP A 177 -27.65 -0.56 19.02
CA ASP A 177 -27.08 -1.14 20.24
C ASP A 177 -25.57 -1.00 20.18
N LEU A 178 -25.04 -0.02 20.91
CA LEU A 178 -23.61 0.30 20.92
C LEU A 178 -22.79 -0.61 21.86
N SER A 179 -23.43 -1.62 22.48
CA SER A 179 -22.73 -2.66 23.24
C SER A 179 -22.26 -3.83 22.36
N LEU A 180 -22.77 -3.92 21.13
CA LEU A 180 -22.39 -4.95 20.17
C LEU A 180 -20.98 -4.70 19.60
N PRO A 181 -20.31 -5.75 19.06
CA PRO A 181 -19.07 -5.58 18.33
C PRO A 181 -19.19 -4.57 17.19
N VAL A 182 -18.13 -3.79 16.94
CA VAL A 182 -18.13 -2.69 15.96
C VAL A 182 -18.55 -3.13 14.56
N THR A 183 -18.23 -4.36 14.15
CA THR A 183 -18.65 -4.92 12.85
C THR A 183 -20.16 -5.15 12.73
N GLN A 184 -20.86 -5.32 13.85
CA GLN A 184 -22.33 -5.41 13.90
C GLN A 184 -22.98 -4.02 14.00
N VAL A 185 -22.27 -3.04 14.57
CA VAL A 185 -22.73 -1.65 14.65
C VAL A 185 -22.53 -0.92 13.32
N ASP A 186 -21.44 -1.18 12.60
CA ASP A 186 -21.03 -0.49 11.36
C ASP A 186 -22.14 -0.35 10.31
N PRO A 187 -22.96 -1.37 9.99
CA PRO A 187 -24.07 -1.21 9.05
C PRO A 187 -25.06 -0.08 9.40
N SER A 188 -25.13 0.30 10.68
CA SER A 188 -26.06 1.31 11.23
C SER A 188 -25.45 2.70 11.44
N TRP A 189 -24.21 2.97 10.99
CA TRP A 189 -23.64 4.32 11.06
C TRP A 189 -24.57 5.36 10.41
N ILE A 190 -24.53 6.61 10.86
CA ILE A 190 -25.40 7.70 10.40
C ILE A 190 -24.63 8.92 9.88
N ASN A 191 -23.40 9.15 10.33
CA ASN A 191 -22.53 10.19 9.81
C ASN A 191 -21.06 9.78 9.85
N SER A 192 -20.20 10.57 9.23
CA SER A 192 -18.77 10.36 9.24
C SER A 192 -17.96 11.65 9.08
N ARG A 193 -16.69 11.60 9.48
CA ARG A 193 -15.66 12.62 9.21
C ARG A 193 -14.35 11.94 8.83
N SER A 194 -13.73 12.39 7.75
CA SER A 194 -12.42 11.88 7.34
C SER A 194 -11.29 12.56 8.12
N CYS A 195 -10.25 11.80 8.43
CA CYS A 195 -8.96 12.30 8.89
C CYS A 195 -7.94 12.08 7.78
N THR A 196 -7.38 13.17 7.26
CA THR A 196 -6.31 13.09 6.26
C THR A 196 -4.99 12.68 6.92
N SER A 197 -4.08 12.13 6.13
CA SER A 197 -2.71 11.88 6.57
C SER A 197 -2.00 13.19 6.93
N GLY A 198 -1.06 13.11 7.87
CA GLY A 198 -0.16 14.23 8.19
C GLY A 198 0.86 14.48 7.07
N LEU A 199 1.61 15.58 7.19
CA LEU A 199 2.72 15.89 6.28
C LEU A 199 3.91 14.93 6.45
N ASN A 200 4.14 14.48 7.69
CA ASN A 200 5.17 13.51 8.04
C ASN A 200 4.52 12.15 8.33
N VAL A 201 5.24 11.07 8.02
CA VAL A 201 4.83 9.72 8.42
C VAL A 201 5.05 9.60 9.93
N ASP A 202 4.00 9.21 10.64
CA ASP A 202 4.03 8.83 12.04
C ASP A 202 3.25 7.52 12.25
N ALA A 203 3.19 7.04 13.49
CA ALA A 203 2.51 5.78 13.83
C ALA A 203 1.04 5.73 13.36
N LEU A 204 0.33 6.85 13.38
CA LEU A 204 -1.06 6.92 12.92
C LEU A 204 -1.16 6.80 11.40
N THR A 205 -0.27 7.47 10.65
CA THR A 205 -0.21 7.33 9.19
C THR A 205 0.29 5.95 8.76
N ALA A 206 1.25 5.37 9.45
CA ALA A 206 1.74 4.02 9.18
C ALA A 206 0.65 2.94 9.38
N ALA A 207 -0.26 3.15 10.34
CA ALA A 207 -1.34 2.20 10.63
C ALA A 207 -2.59 2.40 9.77
N LEU A 208 -2.96 3.65 9.48
CA LEU A 208 -4.29 4.00 8.96
C LEU A 208 -4.29 4.98 7.77
N GLY A 209 -3.13 5.43 7.30
CA GLY A 209 -3.04 6.39 6.19
C GLY A 209 -3.98 7.59 6.36
N ALA A 210 -5.01 7.66 5.50
CA ALA A 210 -6.17 8.51 5.69
C ALA A 210 -7.39 7.64 6.00
N PHE A 211 -8.07 7.92 7.11
CA PHE A 211 -9.14 7.07 7.64
C PHE A 211 -10.41 7.85 7.91
N VAL A 212 -11.45 7.17 8.38
CA VAL A 212 -12.76 7.77 8.64
C VAL A 212 -13.19 7.50 10.08
N PHE A 213 -13.59 8.56 10.80
CA PHE A 213 -14.47 8.43 11.95
C PHE A 213 -15.89 8.21 11.47
N GLN A 214 -16.51 7.14 11.94
CA GLN A 214 -17.93 6.89 11.77
C GLN A 214 -18.69 7.15 13.06
N VAL A 215 -19.93 7.58 12.91
CA VAL A 215 -20.84 7.88 14.01
C VAL A 215 -22.06 6.99 13.90
N ALA A 216 -22.33 6.20 14.94
CA ALA A 216 -23.56 5.45 15.14
C ALA A 216 -24.27 5.96 16.39
N VAL A 217 -25.56 5.65 16.56
CA VAL A 217 -26.35 6.13 17.70
C VAL A 217 -27.20 5.02 18.29
N ALA A 218 -27.47 5.14 19.58
CA ALA A 218 -28.49 4.35 20.26
C ALA A 218 -29.57 5.25 20.89
N GLY A 219 -30.80 4.75 20.91
CA GLY A 219 -31.93 5.41 21.55
C GLY A 219 -33.27 4.78 21.19
N THR A 220 -34.30 5.59 21.02
CA THR A 220 -35.68 5.10 20.82
C THR A 220 -36.44 5.95 19.80
N VAL A 221 -37.26 5.33 18.95
CA VAL A 221 -38.25 6.04 18.13
C VAL A 221 -39.39 6.48 19.05
N THR A 222 -39.48 7.75 19.41
CA THR A 222 -40.44 8.22 20.42
C THR A 222 -41.81 8.53 19.85
N ALA A 223 -41.92 8.89 18.58
CA ALA A 223 -43.20 9.25 17.97
C ALA A 223 -43.22 8.98 16.47
N ARG A 224 -44.43 8.75 15.94
CA ARG A 224 -44.73 8.75 14.51
C ARG A 224 -45.98 9.55 14.22
N ALA A 225 -45.91 10.37 13.18
CA ALA A 225 -47.02 11.18 12.70
C ALA A 225 -46.96 11.27 11.17
N GLY A 226 -47.87 10.56 10.48
CA GLY A 226 -47.85 10.47 9.02
C GLY A 226 -46.50 9.95 8.50
N ALA A 227 -45.87 10.71 7.61
CA ALA A 227 -44.54 10.42 7.05
C ALA A 227 -43.37 10.94 7.89
N ALA A 228 -43.60 11.31 9.16
CA ALA A 228 -42.56 11.78 10.07
C ALA A 228 -42.34 10.79 11.22
N ALA A 229 -41.08 10.59 11.60
CA ALA A 229 -40.67 9.87 12.79
C ALA A 229 -39.79 10.77 13.66
N THR A 230 -40.04 10.81 14.97
CA THR A 230 -39.18 11.47 15.94
C THR A 230 -38.40 10.42 16.72
N VAL A 231 -37.10 10.63 16.83
CA VAL A 231 -36.14 9.75 17.50
C VAL A 231 -35.54 10.51 18.67
N SER A 232 -35.47 9.86 19.82
CA SER A 232 -34.61 10.25 20.95
C SER A 232 -33.29 9.52 20.81
N ILE A 233 -32.19 10.25 20.79
CA ILE A 233 -30.82 9.73 20.79
C ILE A 233 -30.30 9.86 22.22
N ASP A 234 -30.03 8.74 22.86
CA ASP A 234 -29.58 8.68 24.26
C ASP A 234 -28.05 8.52 24.35
N GLU A 235 -27.45 7.90 23.33
CA GLU A 235 -26.03 7.61 23.27
C GLU A 235 -25.48 7.71 21.84
N VAL A 236 -24.25 8.20 21.73
CA VAL A 236 -23.50 8.32 20.48
C VAL A 236 -22.27 7.43 20.55
N GLY A 237 -22.04 6.64 19.51
CA GLY A 237 -20.84 5.82 19.34
C GLY A 237 -19.99 6.37 18.21
N VAL A 238 -18.71 6.61 18.48
CA VAL A 238 -17.74 7.06 17.48
C VAL A 238 -16.60 6.05 17.40
N TYR A 239 -16.24 5.62 16.20
CA TYR A 239 -15.16 4.66 15.97
C TYR A 239 -14.45 4.98 14.65
N VAL A 240 -13.21 4.53 14.53
CA VAL A 240 -12.43 4.58 13.30
C VAL A 240 -12.75 3.38 12.43
N LYS A 241 -12.80 3.61 11.12
CA LYS A 241 -12.81 2.58 10.09
C LYS A 241 -11.79 2.94 9.00
N ASP A 242 -11.03 1.94 8.57
CA ASP A 242 -10.12 2.05 7.44
C ASP A 242 -9.99 0.73 6.64
N SER A 243 -9.41 0.80 5.46
CA SER A 243 -9.00 -0.35 4.64
C SER A 243 -7.49 -0.51 4.72
N PHE A 244 -7.03 -1.62 5.31
CA PHE A 244 -5.60 -1.96 5.28
C PHE A 244 -5.35 -2.85 4.07
N ASP A 245 -4.89 -2.21 3.00
CA ASP A 245 -4.64 -2.85 1.72
C ASP A 245 -3.48 -2.20 0.96
N PHE A 246 -2.96 -2.94 -0.02
CA PHE A 246 -1.89 -2.46 -0.91
C PHE A 246 -2.34 -2.46 -2.37
N ASN A 247 -3.53 -1.92 -2.65
CA ASN A 247 -4.06 -1.78 -4.01
C ASN A 247 -3.73 -0.40 -4.61
N GLY A 248 -3.84 -0.24 -5.94
CA GLY A 248 -3.51 1.03 -6.60
C GLY A 248 -2.00 1.31 -6.72
N THR A 249 -1.61 2.57 -6.90
CA THR A 249 -0.24 2.96 -7.34
C THR A 249 0.54 3.78 -6.31
N GLN A 250 0.13 3.76 -5.04
CA GLN A 250 0.73 4.61 -4.01
C GLN A 250 2.20 4.23 -3.74
N PHE A 251 3.05 5.27 -3.65
CA PHE A 251 4.40 5.16 -3.12
C PHE A 251 4.37 5.29 -1.60
N LEU A 252 5.05 4.39 -0.89
CA LEU A 252 4.98 4.25 0.56
C LEU A 252 6.27 4.69 1.27
N GLY A 253 7.25 5.20 0.52
CA GLY A 253 8.52 5.67 1.06
C GLY A 253 9.67 4.72 0.81
N PHE A 254 10.78 5.00 1.47
CA PHE A 254 12.01 4.24 1.40
C PHE A 254 12.19 3.49 2.71
N TRP A 255 12.44 2.19 2.62
CA TRP A 255 12.49 1.28 3.78
C TRP A 255 13.76 0.44 3.76
N GLY A 256 14.18 0.03 4.95
CA GLY A 256 15.36 -0.76 5.24
C GLY A 256 16.69 -0.03 5.05
N HIS A 257 17.77 -0.71 5.41
CA HIS A 257 19.16 -0.20 5.40
C HIS A 257 19.70 0.37 4.07
N ARG A 258 18.98 0.20 2.96
CA ARG A 258 19.39 0.64 1.61
C ARG A 258 18.49 1.74 1.05
N ASP A 259 17.57 2.28 1.85
CA ASP A 259 16.53 3.19 1.39
C ASP A 259 15.83 2.61 0.14
N THR A 260 15.31 1.39 0.27
CA THR A 260 14.70 0.69 -0.88
C THR A 260 13.32 1.29 -1.12
N PRO A 261 12.99 1.74 -2.36
CA PRO A 261 11.68 2.32 -2.65
C PRO A 261 10.59 1.25 -2.54
N VAL A 262 9.62 1.46 -1.66
CA VAL A 262 8.47 0.58 -1.47
C VAL A 262 7.21 1.26 -1.95
N SER A 263 6.36 0.51 -2.62
CA SER A 263 5.06 0.95 -3.09
C SER A 263 4.02 -0.15 -2.89
N ASN A 264 2.75 0.18 -3.15
CA ASN A 264 1.70 -0.83 -3.19
C ASN A 264 2.00 -1.93 -4.22
N ALA A 265 2.76 -1.63 -5.29
CA ALA A 265 3.18 -2.66 -6.26
C ALA A 265 4.13 -3.69 -5.62
N THR A 266 5.07 -3.25 -4.78
CA THR A 266 6.02 -4.10 -4.07
C THR A 266 5.29 -5.14 -3.19
N PHE A 267 4.27 -4.72 -2.43
CA PHE A 267 3.45 -5.63 -1.63
C PHE A 267 2.57 -6.57 -2.48
N ARG A 268 2.10 -6.14 -3.66
CA ARG A 268 1.36 -7.04 -4.57
C ARG A 268 2.26 -8.08 -5.23
N GLU A 269 3.49 -7.72 -5.55
CA GLU A 269 4.51 -8.66 -6.01
C GLU A 269 4.79 -9.69 -4.92
N TRP A 270 4.98 -9.24 -3.68
CA TRP A 270 5.11 -10.10 -2.51
C TRP A 270 3.93 -11.07 -2.37
N ARG A 271 2.69 -10.54 -2.37
CA ARG A 271 1.46 -11.36 -2.32
C ARG A 271 1.43 -12.42 -3.41
N THR A 272 1.82 -12.04 -4.63
CA THR A 272 1.83 -12.94 -5.79
C THR A 272 2.84 -14.07 -5.63
N LYS A 273 4.01 -13.76 -5.07
CA LYS A 273 5.10 -14.72 -4.83
C LYS A 273 4.77 -15.68 -3.70
N PHE A 274 4.40 -15.15 -2.53
CA PHE A 274 4.21 -15.95 -1.31
C PHE A 274 2.81 -16.53 -1.15
N LYS A 275 1.86 -16.14 -2.01
CA LYS A 275 0.44 -16.54 -1.91
C LYS A 275 -0.15 -16.23 -0.54
N GLN A 276 0.22 -15.07 -0.02
CA GLN A 276 -0.20 -14.50 1.27
C GLN A 276 -0.49 -13.01 1.09
N GLY A 277 -0.94 -12.30 2.13
CA GLY A 277 -1.22 -10.87 2.05
C GLY A 277 -2.70 -10.59 1.85
N GLY A 278 -3.49 -10.74 2.91
CA GLY A 278 -4.94 -10.58 2.86
C GLY A 278 -5.41 -9.19 3.29
N ASP A 279 -6.02 -8.43 2.38
CA ASP A 279 -6.64 -7.14 2.71
C ASP A 279 -7.75 -7.31 3.75
N PHE A 280 -7.93 -6.33 4.63
CA PHE A 280 -9.01 -6.31 5.62
C PHE A 280 -9.47 -4.90 5.97
N GLN A 281 -10.66 -4.82 6.58
CA GLN A 281 -11.09 -3.60 7.26
C GLN A 281 -10.51 -3.55 8.67
N VAL A 282 -9.98 -2.39 9.04
CA VAL A 282 -9.56 -2.07 10.40
C VAL A 282 -10.67 -1.27 11.05
N PHE A 283 -11.02 -1.65 12.28
CA PHE A 283 -11.88 -0.88 13.15
C PHE A 283 -11.18 -0.61 14.48
N SER A 284 -11.50 0.53 15.08
CA SER A 284 -11.26 0.72 16.51
C SER A 284 -12.39 0.14 17.36
N ASP A 285 -12.20 0.12 18.67
CA ASP A 285 -13.31 0.06 19.63
C ASP A 285 -14.22 1.29 19.49
N ILE A 286 -15.44 1.20 20.04
CA ILE A 286 -16.43 2.26 19.98
C ILE A 286 -16.26 3.19 21.19
N LYS A 287 -15.89 4.45 20.95
CA LYS A 287 -15.95 5.48 21.98
C LYS A 287 -17.39 5.92 22.18
N ARG A 288 -17.97 5.49 23.29
CA ARG A 288 -19.36 5.74 23.66
C ARG A 288 -19.52 7.02 24.46
N ILE A 289 -20.46 7.87 24.05
CA ILE A 289 -20.79 9.14 24.68
C ILE A 289 -22.27 9.09 25.08
N LYS A 290 -22.53 8.90 26.36
CA LYS A 290 -23.87 8.98 26.92
C LYS A 290 -24.30 10.44 27.04
N LEU A 291 -25.39 10.82 26.41
CA LEU A 291 -25.89 12.18 26.45
C LEU A 291 -26.58 12.45 27.78
N LYS A 292 -26.23 13.56 28.45
CA LYS A 292 -26.90 13.97 29.70
C LYS A 292 -28.38 14.27 29.47
N ILE A 293 -28.69 14.86 28.32
CA ILE A 293 -30.04 15.13 27.84
C ILE A 293 -30.12 14.53 26.44
N PRO A 294 -31.06 13.61 26.18
CA PRO A 294 -31.21 13.02 24.86
C PRO A 294 -31.50 14.06 23.78
N ASP A 295 -30.88 13.90 22.61
CA ASP A 295 -31.21 14.73 21.45
C ASP A 295 -32.47 14.21 20.79
N ARG A 296 -33.36 15.13 20.41
CA ARG A 296 -34.56 14.79 19.64
C ARG A 296 -34.41 15.22 18.19
N VAL A 297 -34.53 14.25 17.29
CA VAL A 297 -34.41 14.47 15.85
C VAL A 297 -35.69 13.98 15.17
N THR A 298 -36.33 14.85 14.41
CA THR A 298 -37.45 14.48 13.54
C THR A 298 -36.95 14.30 12.12
N VAL A 299 -37.33 13.18 11.51
CA VAL A 299 -36.96 12.79 10.15
C VAL A 299 -38.21 12.45 9.33
N SER A 300 -38.15 12.67 8.03
CA SER A 300 -39.18 12.27 7.08
C SER A 300 -38.85 10.87 6.55
N VAL A 301 -39.79 9.91 6.69
CA VAL A 301 -39.62 8.47 6.37
C VAL A 301 -40.37 8.03 5.13
#